data_AF-A0A7K0EK68-F1
#
_entry.id   AF-A0A7K0EK68-F1
#
_cell.length_a   1.000
_cell.length_b   1.000
_cell.length_c   1.000
_cell.angle_alpha   90.00
_cell.angle_beta   90.00
_cell.angle_gamma   90.00
#
_symmetry.space_group_name_H-M   'P 1'
#
loop_
_entity.id
_entity.type
_entity.pdbx_description
1 polymer ?
#
loop_
_entity_poly.entity_id
_entity_poly.type
_entity_poly.pdbx_seq_one_letter_code
_entity_poly.pdbx_strand_id
1 'polypeptide(L)'
;MKTVNLLLIALSLVSFSCQKSANEVDSSPKKYLFLDVHNLEPGKVTFEAVMEAHKKDLATQGKYDVNFIKFWVDEAAGKVYCLSESPDSASVYKTHRDAHGLVPAKVQPVSTGHESAMGANSTLFLDIHELGPGNVTAKAVAEAHAKDLAVQGKYNVNFINYWVDEETGTVICLSEAKDANSVINTHKEAHGLIPAEVHPVKQGQ
;
A
#
# COMPACT_ATOMS: atom_id res chain seq x y z
N MET A 1 -67.95 7.80 64.86
CA MET A 1 -68.11 8.06 63.40
C MET A 1 -66.77 7.76 62.74
N LYS A 2 -66.75 6.82 61.79
CA LYS A 2 -65.54 6.27 61.16
C LYS A 2 -65.18 7.11 59.94
N THR A 3 -63.96 7.63 59.85
CA THR A 3 -63.39 8.21 58.63
C THR A 3 -62.50 7.17 57.94
N VAL A 4 -62.84 6.86 56.69
CA VAL A 4 -62.10 5.97 55.80
C VAL A 4 -61.12 6.82 55.00
N ASN A 5 -59.81 6.58 55.16
CA ASN A 5 -58.79 7.17 54.29
C ASN A 5 -58.58 6.25 53.08
N LEU A 6 -58.90 6.78 51.90
CA LEU A 6 -58.77 6.13 50.61
C LEU A 6 -57.30 6.25 50.14
N LEU A 7 -56.59 5.12 50.10
CA LEU A 7 -55.21 5.04 49.60
C LEU A 7 -55.24 4.91 48.07
N LEU A 8 -54.85 5.97 47.34
CA LEU A 8 -54.63 5.89 45.88
C LEU A 8 -53.30 5.20 45.60
N ILE A 9 -53.36 4.01 44.97
CA ILE A 9 -52.20 3.31 44.42
C ILE A 9 -52.01 3.79 42.98
N ALA A 10 -50.92 4.52 42.71
CA ALA A 10 -50.53 4.90 41.36
C ALA A 10 -49.91 3.70 40.64
N LEU A 11 -50.56 3.23 39.58
CA LEU A 11 -50.09 2.14 38.73
C LEU A 11 -49.11 2.70 37.68
N SER A 12 -47.81 2.58 37.93
CA SER A 12 -46.75 2.98 36.99
C SER A 12 -46.67 1.98 35.83
N LEU A 13 -47.10 2.41 34.64
CA LEU A 13 -46.92 1.68 33.38
C LEU A 13 -45.43 1.66 33.00
N VAL A 14 -44.77 0.52 33.17
CA VAL A 14 -43.40 0.29 32.68
C VAL A 14 -43.50 0.01 31.18
N SER A 15 -43.11 0.99 30.37
CA SER A 15 -42.97 0.82 28.92
C SER A 15 -41.72 -0.01 28.62
N PHE A 16 -41.88 -1.28 28.25
CA PHE A 16 -40.80 -2.09 27.70
C PHE A 16 -40.44 -1.56 26.32
N SER A 17 -39.40 -0.71 26.24
CA SER A 17 -38.75 -0.38 24.98
C SER A 17 -37.94 -1.59 24.52
N CYS A 18 -38.42 -2.28 23.49
CA CYS A 18 -37.72 -3.37 22.83
C CYS A 18 -36.52 -2.78 22.06
N GLN A 19 -35.34 -2.77 22.68
CA GLN A 19 -34.09 -2.48 21.98
C GLN A 19 -33.74 -3.69 21.09
N LYS A 20 -34.15 -3.62 19.81
CA LYS A 20 -33.52 -4.42 18.76
C LYS A 20 -32.07 -3.94 18.64
N SER A 21 -31.13 -4.74 19.13
CA SER A 21 -29.72 -4.61 18.74
C SER A 21 -29.64 -4.89 17.24
N ALA A 22 -29.49 -3.83 16.44
CA ALA A 22 -29.13 -3.97 15.05
C ALA A 22 -27.66 -4.39 14.99
N ASN A 23 -27.40 -5.63 14.58
CA ASN A 23 -26.09 -5.98 14.04
C ASN A 23 -25.94 -5.18 12.74
N GLU A 24 -25.31 -4.02 12.79
CA GLU A 24 -24.82 -3.34 11.60
C GLU A 24 -23.75 -4.23 10.97
N VAL A 25 -24.12 -4.95 9.92
CA VAL A 25 -23.14 -5.57 9.02
C VAL A 25 -22.48 -4.41 8.30
N ASP A 26 -21.20 -4.20 8.58
CA ASP A 26 -20.37 -3.27 7.82
C ASP A 26 -20.45 -3.67 6.34
N SER A 27 -21.20 -2.88 5.58
CA SER A 27 -21.46 -3.09 4.15
C SER A 27 -20.47 -2.31 3.29
N SER A 28 -19.42 -1.74 3.91
CA SER A 28 -18.37 -1.07 3.16
C SER A 28 -17.70 -2.08 2.21
N PRO A 29 -17.48 -1.69 0.95
CA PRO A 29 -16.83 -2.57 -0.02
C PRO A 29 -15.42 -2.89 0.48
N LYS A 30 -15.06 -4.18 0.43
CA LYS A 30 -13.71 -4.63 0.78
C LYS A 30 -12.69 -3.95 -0.14
N LYS A 31 -11.68 -3.30 0.45
CA LYS A 31 -10.55 -2.71 -0.28
C LYS A 31 -9.37 -3.67 -0.35
N TYR A 32 -8.57 -3.49 -1.39
CA TYR A 32 -7.35 -4.23 -1.67
C TYR A 32 -6.21 -3.23 -1.92
N LEU A 33 -4.97 -3.64 -1.66
CA LEU A 33 -3.80 -2.86 -2.04
C LEU A 33 -3.52 -3.00 -3.52
N PHE A 34 -3.19 -1.89 -4.15
CA PHE A 34 -2.73 -1.79 -5.52
C PHE A 34 -1.43 -1.02 -5.56
N LEU A 35 -0.51 -1.51 -6.39
CA LEU A 35 0.67 -0.77 -6.77
C LEU A 35 0.58 -0.48 -8.27
N ASP A 36 0.54 0.80 -8.63
CA ASP A 36 0.53 1.22 -10.03
C ASP A 36 1.87 1.79 -10.45
N VAL A 37 2.17 1.69 -11.75
CA VAL A 37 3.45 2.07 -12.33
C VAL A 37 3.22 2.97 -13.54
N HIS A 38 3.87 4.12 -13.54
CA HIS A 38 3.95 5.03 -14.68
C HIS A 38 5.35 4.96 -15.30
N ASN A 39 5.39 4.80 -16.62
CA ASN A 39 6.61 4.92 -17.42
C ASN A 39 6.54 6.23 -18.22
N LEU A 40 7.35 7.20 -17.82
CA LEU A 40 7.50 8.49 -18.45
C LEU A 40 8.85 8.57 -19.17
N GLU A 41 9.05 9.61 -19.99
CA GLU A 41 10.35 9.83 -20.60
C GLU A 41 11.43 10.09 -19.52
N PRO A 42 12.61 9.44 -19.62
CA PRO A 42 13.74 9.68 -18.72
C PRO A 42 14.07 11.17 -18.56
N GLY A 43 14.18 11.64 -17.31
CA GLY A 43 14.49 13.05 -16.99
C GLY A 43 13.37 14.05 -17.29
N LYS A 44 12.16 13.60 -17.65
CA LYS A 44 10.99 14.47 -17.91
C LYS A 44 9.98 14.53 -16.76
N VAL A 45 10.24 13.82 -15.68
CA VAL A 45 9.45 13.87 -14.45
C VAL A 45 10.30 14.44 -13.32
N THR A 46 9.68 15.27 -12.48
CA THR A 46 10.30 15.77 -11.26
C THR A 46 9.54 15.27 -10.04
N PHE A 47 10.22 15.13 -8.90
CA PHE A 47 9.58 14.77 -7.64
C PHE A 47 8.48 15.76 -7.27
N GLU A 48 8.71 17.06 -7.47
CA GLU A 48 7.73 18.12 -7.21
C GLU A 48 6.51 17.99 -8.13
N ALA A 49 6.70 17.67 -9.41
CA ALA A 49 5.57 17.45 -10.32
C ALA A 49 4.73 16.23 -9.89
N VAL A 50 5.36 15.16 -9.41
CA VAL A 50 4.64 13.99 -8.89
C VAL A 50 3.91 14.32 -7.59
N MET A 51 4.50 15.10 -6.68
CA MET A 51 3.78 15.60 -5.50
C MET A 51 2.52 16.39 -5.88
N GLU A 52 2.60 17.28 -6.87
CA GLU A 52 1.44 18.05 -7.32
C GLU A 52 0.39 17.18 -8.03
N ALA A 53 0.81 16.14 -8.75
CA ALA A 53 -0.11 15.13 -9.30
C ALA A 53 -0.81 14.35 -8.18
N HIS A 54 -0.05 13.88 -7.19
CA HIS A 54 -0.56 13.15 -6.04
C HIS A 54 -1.59 13.95 -5.24
N LYS A 55 -1.36 15.26 -5.03
CA LYS A 55 -2.37 16.13 -4.41
C LYS A 55 -3.70 16.18 -5.17
N LYS A 56 -3.66 16.09 -6.51
CA LYS A 56 -4.87 16.03 -7.33
C LYS A 56 -5.55 14.67 -7.24
N ASP A 57 -4.77 13.60 -7.14
CA ASP A 57 -5.30 12.26 -6.86
C ASP A 57 -6.03 12.24 -5.51
N LEU A 58 -5.40 12.75 -4.45
CA LEU A 58 -6.01 12.88 -3.11
C LEU A 58 -7.32 13.70 -3.16
N ALA A 59 -7.36 14.80 -3.91
CA ALA A 59 -8.58 15.60 -4.08
C ALA A 59 -9.70 14.87 -4.86
N THR A 60 -9.35 13.86 -5.66
CA THR A 60 -10.28 13.13 -6.53
C THR A 60 -10.69 11.77 -5.96
N GLN A 61 -9.87 11.16 -5.09
CA GLN A 61 -9.96 9.76 -4.66
C GLN A 61 -11.32 9.34 -4.09
N GLY A 62 -11.98 10.25 -3.37
CA GLY A 62 -13.30 9.99 -2.76
C GLY A 62 -14.41 9.72 -3.79
N LYS A 63 -14.25 10.18 -5.04
CA LYS A 63 -15.18 9.90 -6.14
C LYS A 63 -15.24 8.42 -6.51
N TYR A 64 -14.14 7.70 -6.29
CA TYR A 64 -13.94 6.32 -6.71
C TYR A 64 -13.65 5.37 -5.54
N ASP A 65 -13.81 5.85 -4.30
CA ASP A 65 -13.50 5.11 -3.08
C ASP A 65 -12.04 4.60 -3.01
N VAL A 66 -11.12 5.36 -3.60
CA VAL A 66 -9.68 5.08 -3.56
C VAL A 66 -9.05 5.80 -2.36
N ASN A 67 -8.01 5.20 -1.79
CA ASN A 67 -7.15 5.80 -0.78
C ASN A 67 -5.69 5.68 -1.26
N PHE A 68 -5.13 6.77 -1.77
CA PHE A 68 -3.70 6.83 -2.12
C PHE A 68 -2.86 6.99 -0.86
N ILE A 69 -1.77 6.21 -0.76
CA ILE A 69 -0.99 6.04 0.47
C ILE A 69 0.39 6.69 0.37
N LYS A 70 1.20 6.28 -0.61
CA LYS A 70 2.60 6.68 -0.80
C LYS A 70 2.93 6.63 -2.29
N PHE A 71 3.97 7.35 -2.70
CA PHE A 71 4.55 7.21 -4.04
C PHE A 71 6.08 7.26 -3.99
N TRP A 72 6.71 6.71 -5.03
CA TRP A 72 8.15 6.69 -5.23
C TRP A 72 8.50 7.12 -6.65
N VAL A 73 9.54 7.95 -6.81
CA VAL A 73 9.95 8.51 -8.11
C VAL A 73 11.43 8.26 -8.36
N ASP A 74 11.73 7.68 -9.52
CA ASP A 74 13.06 7.74 -10.15
C ASP A 74 12.99 8.74 -11.32
N GLU A 75 13.45 9.96 -11.06
CA GLU A 75 13.43 11.06 -12.04
C GLU A 75 14.33 10.76 -13.25
N ALA A 76 15.45 10.05 -13.02
CA ALA A 76 16.40 9.73 -14.07
C ALA A 76 15.83 8.67 -15.02
N ALA A 77 15.16 7.64 -14.49
CA ALA A 77 14.52 6.60 -15.30
C ALA A 77 13.13 7.00 -15.82
N GLY A 78 12.52 8.06 -15.29
CA GLY A 78 11.14 8.40 -15.62
C GLY A 78 10.12 7.42 -15.04
N LYS A 79 10.41 6.81 -13.89
CA LYS A 79 9.54 5.82 -13.24
C LYS A 79 8.81 6.44 -12.05
N VAL A 80 7.51 6.19 -11.94
CA VAL A 80 6.71 6.52 -10.76
C VAL A 80 5.94 5.28 -10.32
N TYR A 81 5.95 5.03 -9.03
CA TYR A 81 5.22 3.95 -8.39
C TYR A 81 4.28 4.54 -7.35
N CYS A 82 2.99 4.21 -7.37
CA CYS A 82 2.04 4.67 -6.36
C CYS A 82 1.42 3.46 -5.64
N LEU A 83 1.30 3.54 -4.32
CA LEU A 83 0.58 2.57 -3.50
C LEU A 83 -0.78 3.15 -3.13
N SER A 84 -1.84 2.37 -3.31
CA SER A 84 -3.20 2.76 -2.95
C SER A 84 -4.02 1.58 -2.41
N GLU A 85 -5.06 1.87 -1.64
CA GLU A 85 -6.16 0.95 -1.36
C GLU A 85 -7.37 1.32 -2.21
N SER A 86 -8.01 0.32 -2.82
CA SER A 86 -9.16 0.55 -3.70
C SER A 86 -10.08 -0.66 -3.72
N PRO A 87 -11.39 -0.51 -4.04
CA PRO A 87 -12.24 -1.65 -4.34
C PRO A 87 -11.77 -2.46 -5.57
N ASP A 88 -11.19 -1.79 -6.58
CA ASP A 88 -10.70 -2.41 -7.81
C ASP A 88 -9.62 -1.56 -8.53
N SER A 89 -8.89 -2.15 -9.48
CA SER A 89 -7.85 -1.45 -10.23
C SER A 89 -8.41 -0.38 -11.19
N ALA A 90 -9.64 -0.54 -11.67
CA ALA A 90 -10.27 0.41 -12.58
C ALA A 90 -10.55 1.75 -11.88
N SER A 91 -10.84 1.72 -10.59
CA SER A 91 -11.10 2.88 -9.75
C SER A 91 -9.83 3.70 -9.50
N VAL A 92 -8.69 3.03 -9.30
CA VAL A 92 -7.36 3.68 -9.27
C VAL A 92 -7.07 4.38 -10.60
N TYR A 93 -7.22 3.65 -11.72
CA TYR A 93 -6.99 4.21 -13.06
C TYR A 93 -7.88 5.42 -13.36
N LYS A 94 -9.19 5.32 -13.05
CA LYS A 94 -10.14 6.42 -13.25
C LYS A 94 -9.81 7.64 -12.39
N THR A 95 -9.27 7.43 -11.19
CA THR A 95 -8.87 8.54 -10.32
C THR A 95 -7.75 9.35 -10.97
N HIS A 96 -6.65 8.71 -11.37
CA HIS A 96 -5.55 9.38 -12.08
C HIS A 96 -6.01 10.11 -13.35
N ARG A 97 -6.84 9.42 -14.16
CA ARG A 97 -7.38 9.99 -15.40
C ARG A 97 -8.17 11.27 -15.12
N ASP A 98 -9.04 11.25 -14.13
CA ASP A 98 -9.91 12.39 -13.82
C ASP A 98 -9.18 13.49 -13.04
N ALA A 99 -8.16 13.14 -12.26
CA ALA A 99 -7.37 14.07 -11.45
C ALA A 99 -6.41 14.91 -12.30
N HIS A 100 -5.68 14.29 -13.21
CA HIS A 100 -4.64 14.96 -14.00
C HIS A 100 -4.39 14.36 -15.40
N GLY A 101 -5.08 13.28 -15.78
CA GLY A 101 -5.03 12.71 -17.12
C GLY A 101 -3.80 11.84 -17.41
N LEU A 102 -2.83 11.77 -16.49
CA LEU A 102 -1.66 10.89 -16.63
C LEU A 102 -2.04 9.54 -16.03
N VAL A 103 -2.32 8.56 -16.88
CA VAL A 103 -2.75 7.23 -16.43
C VAL A 103 -1.55 6.28 -16.27
N PRO A 104 -1.60 5.33 -15.32
CA PRO A 104 -0.54 4.35 -15.15
C PRO A 104 -0.46 3.36 -16.31
N ALA A 105 0.74 2.86 -16.58
CA ALA A 105 0.97 1.78 -17.53
C ALA A 105 0.49 0.42 -17.00
N LYS A 106 0.55 0.21 -15.68
CA LYS A 106 0.06 -0.99 -14.98
C LYS A 106 -0.58 -0.58 -13.66
N VAL A 107 -1.68 -1.23 -13.29
CA VAL A 107 -2.27 -1.19 -11.94
C VAL A 107 -2.43 -2.64 -11.50
N GLN A 108 -1.62 -3.09 -10.54
CA GLN A 108 -1.59 -4.49 -10.11
C GLN A 108 -2.05 -4.62 -8.67
N PRO A 109 -2.89 -5.62 -8.35
CA PRO A 109 -3.21 -5.95 -6.96
C PRO A 109 -1.94 -6.51 -6.30
N VAL A 110 -1.72 -6.14 -5.05
CA VAL A 110 -0.56 -6.62 -4.29
C VAL A 110 -0.94 -7.04 -2.88
N SER A 111 -0.21 -8.00 -2.33
CA SER A 111 -0.08 -8.17 -0.88
C SER A 111 1.25 -7.60 -0.40
N THR A 112 1.35 -7.22 0.87
CA THR A 112 2.53 -6.53 1.43
C THR A 112 3.17 -7.32 2.56
N GLY A 113 4.46 -7.08 2.79
CA GLY A 113 5.19 -7.49 3.98
C GLY A 113 4.91 -6.63 5.22
N HIS A 114 5.69 -6.88 6.27
CA HIS A 114 5.73 -6.02 7.45
C HIS A 114 6.70 -4.86 7.22
N GLU A 115 6.19 -3.63 7.26
CA GLU A 115 7.02 -2.43 7.08
C GLU A 115 7.94 -2.22 8.30
N SER A 116 9.25 -2.19 8.06
CA SER A 116 10.28 -1.84 9.03
C SER A 116 10.48 -0.33 9.10
N ALA A 117 11.01 0.16 10.23
CA ALA A 117 11.34 1.58 10.35
C ALA A 117 12.47 1.96 9.38
N MET A 118 12.36 3.16 8.80
CA MET A 118 13.46 3.78 8.06
C MET A 118 14.61 4.14 9.02
N GLY A 119 15.83 4.03 8.53
CA GLY A 119 17.07 4.35 9.23
C GLY A 119 17.40 5.85 9.22
N ALA A 120 18.57 6.19 9.76
CA ALA A 120 19.00 7.58 9.94
C ALA A 120 19.73 8.19 8.72
N ASN A 121 20.14 7.39 7.73
CA ASN A 121 20.78 7.83 6.48
C ASN A 121 20.89 6.67 5.49
N SER A 122 20.15 6.69 4.38
CA SER A 122 20.54 6.08 3.09
C SER A 122 19.64 6.57 1.94
N THR A 123 20.03 6.27 0.70
CA THR A 123 19.18 6.44 -0.49
C THR A 123 18.15 5.30 -0.51
N LEU A 124 16.89 5.60 -0.84
CA LEU A 124 15.87 4.57 -1.04
C LEU A 124 16.03 3.91 -2.41
N PHE A 125 15.79 2.60 -2.46
CA PHE A 125 15.77 1.82 -3.67
C PHE A 125 14.46 1.04 -3.76
N LEU A 126 13.86 1.05 -4.96
CA LEU A 126 12.90 0.04 -5.36
C LEU A 126 13.59 -0.95 -6.29
N ASP A 127 13.67 -2.21 -5.88
CA ASP A 127 14.07 -3.31 -6.75
C ASP A 127 12.85 -4.11 -7.22
N ILE A 128 12.93 -4.65 -8.43
CA ILE A 128 11.82 -5.36 -9.09
C ILE A 128 12.30 -6.73 -9.52
N HIS A 129 11.57 -7.77 -9.10
CA HIS A 129 11.73 -9.13 -9.59
C HIS A 129 10.54 -9.51 -10.46
N GLU A 130 10.84 -9.99 -11.68
CA GLU A 130 9.86 -10.55 -12.60
C GLU A 130 10.07 -12.06 -12.70
N LEU A 131 9.29 -12.82 -11.92
CA LEU A 131 9.39 -14.28 -11.81
C LEU A 131 8.40 -15.02 -12.72
N GLY A 132 7.43 -14.30 -13.27
CA GLY A 132 6.41 -14.81 -14.18
C GLY A 132 5.22 -15.49 -13.46
N PRO A 133 4.07 -15.59 -14.14
CA PRO A 133 2.83 -16.12 -13.55
C PRO A 133 2.99 -17.51 -12.95
N GLY A 134 2.45 -17.72 -11.74
CA GLY A 134 2.43 -19.01 -11.06
C GLY A 134 3.76 -19.45 -10.41
N ASN A 135 4.81 -18.64 -10.51
CA ASN A 135 6.14 -18.96 -9.94
C ASN A 135 6.40 -18.33 -8.57
N VAL A 136 5.50 -17.48 -8.08
CA VAL A 136 5.66 -16.79 -6.79
C VAL A 136 4.44 -17.02 -5.91
N THR A 137 4.68 -17.14 -4.60
CA THR A 137 3.61 -17.08 -3.59
C THR A 137 3.98 -16.05 -2.53
N ALA A 138 3.00 -15.41 -1.89
CA ALA A 138 3.24 -14.46 -0.82
C ALA A 138 4.05 -15.07 0.34
N LYS A 139 3.81 -16.35 0.63
CA LYS A 139 4.59 -17.12 1.61
C LYS A 139 6.06 -17.27 1.19
N ALA A 140 6.32 -17.63 -0.07
CA ALA A 140 7.69 -17.78 -0.57
C ALA A 140 8.44 -16.43 -0.56
N VAL A 141 7.76 -15.31 -0.87
CA VAL A 141 8.35 -13.97 -0.77
C VAL A 141 8.66 -13.61 0.68
N ALA A 142 7.77 -13.89 1.62
CA ALA A 142 8.05 -13.67 3.04
C ALA A 142 9.27 -14.48 3.53
N GLU A 143 9.41 -15.73 3.09
CA GLU A 143 10.57 -16.57 3.40
C GLU A 143 11.86 -16.07 2.73
N ALA A 144 11.79 -15.54 1.52
CA ALA A 144 12.92 -14.90 0.84
C ALA A 144 13.34 -13.62 1.55
N HIS A 145 12.40 -12.75 1.87
CA HIS A 145 12.63 -11.52 2.61
C HIS A 145 13.25 -11.78 3.98
N ALA A 146 12.82 -12.81 4.71
CA ALA A 146 13.45 -13.21 5.97
C ALA A 146 14.94 -13.59 5.80
N LYS A 147 15.33 -14.15 4.65
CA LYS A 147 16.74 -14.42 4.33
C LYS A 147 17.49 -13.13 4.00
N ASP A 148 16.87 -12.19 3.29
CA ASP A 148 17.44 -10.85 3.07
C ASP A 148 17.74 -10.16 4.40
N LEU A 149 16.76 -10.14 5.31
CA LEU A 149 16.91 -9.58 6.67
C LEU A 149 18.07 -10.25 7.43
N ALA A 150 18.28 -11.56 7.27
CA ALA A 150 19.35 -12.28 7.97
C ALA A 150 20.77 -11.86 7.53
N VAL A 151 20.93 -11.33 6.32
CA VAL A 151 22.25 -10.95 5.77
C VAL A 151 22.44 -9.45 5.49
N GLN A 152 21.36 -8.64 5.51
CA GLN A 152 21.38 -7.21 5.13
C GLN A 152 22.46 -6.37 5.84
N GLY A 153 22.73 -6.69 7.12
CA GLY A 153 23.71 -5.96 7.92
C GLY A 153 25.13 -6.04 7.35
N LYS A 154 25.46 -7.14 6.64
CA LYS A 154 26.76 -7.32 5.97
C LYS A 154 26.99 -6.31 4.85
N TYR A 155 25.92 -5.89 4.19
CA TYR A 155 25.96 -4.97 3.04
C TYR A 155 25.53 -3.55 3.40
N ASN A 156 25.24 -3.30 4.68
CA ASN A 156 24.65 -2.06 5.18
C ASN A 156 23.40 -1.67 4.39
N VAL A 157 22.50 -2.66 4.23
CA VAL A 157 21.17 -2.51 3.64
C VAL A 157 20.14 -2.60 4.76
N ASN A 158 19.09 -1.79 4.68
CA ASN A 158 17.87 -1.92 5.48
C ASN A 158 16.71 -2.21 4.54
N PHE A 159 16.26 -3.46 4.46
CA PHE A 159 15.04 -3.79 3.74
C PHE A 159 13.81 -3.36 4.55
N ILE A 160 12.98 -2.51 3.96
CA ILE A 160 11.88 -1.82 4.63
C ILE A 160 10.57 -2.59 4.44
N ASN A 161 10.19 -2.87 3.20
CA ASN A 161 8.94 -3.55 2.90
C ASN A 161 9.04 -4.24 1.52
N TYR A 162 8.04 -5.02 1.16
CA TYR A 162 7.86 -5.57 -0.18
C TYR A 162 6.38 -5.67 -0.54
N TRP A 163 6.11 -5.68 -1.84
CA TRP A 163 4.79 -5.91 -2.42
C TRP A 163 4.87 -7.01 -3.46
N VAL A 164 3.93 -7.95 -3.43
CA VAL A 164 3.88 -9.09 -4.35
C VAL A 164 2.54 -9.17 -5.07
N ASP A 165 2.62 -9.26 -6.39
CA ASP A 165 1.55 -9.66 -7.29
C ASP A 165 1.79 -11.14 -7.69
N GLU A 166 1.06 -12.05 -7.06
CA GLU A 166 1.14 -13.49 -7.31
C GLU A 166 0.59 -13.88 -8.70
N GLU A 167 -0.30 -13.07 -9.27
CA GLU A 167 -0.90 -13.34 -10.59
C GLU A 167 0.15 -13.17 -11.69
N THR A 168 0.89 -12.06 -11.66
CA THR A 168 1.92 -11.79 -12.68
C THR A 168 3.31 -12.30 -12.33
N GLY A 169 3.55 -12.65 -11.06
CA GLY A 169 4.87 -13.03 -10.61
C GLY A 169 5.79 -11.85 -10.33
N THR A 170 5.24 -10.68 -10.01
CA THR A 170 6.03 -9.46 -9.76
C THR A 170 6.25 -9.27 -8.26
N VAL A 171 7.48 -9.02 -7.85
CA VAL A 171 7.81 -8.58 -6.48
C VAL A 171 8.54 -7.26 -6.56
N ILE A 172 8.16 -6.30 -5.72
CA ILE A 172 8.80 -5.00 -5.60
C ILE A 172 9.23 -4.83 -4.15
N CYS A 173 10.52 -4.66 -3.89
CA CYS A 173 11.03 -4.43 -2.53
C CYS A 173 11.48 -2.98 -2.38
N LEU A 174 11.23 -2.41 -1.19
CA LEU A 174 11.75 -1.12 -0.77
C LEU A 174 12.90 -1.35 0.21
N SER A 175 14.05 -0.72 -0.06
CA SER A 175 15.20 -0.77 0.82
C SER A 175 15.93 0.57 0.91
N GLU A 176 16.68 0.75 1.99
CA GLU A 176 17.67 1.80 2.16
C GLU A 176 19.06 1.20 1.98
N ALA A 177 19.88 1.83 1.14
CA ALA A 177 21.27 1.43 0.94
C ALA A 177 22.15 2.62 0.50
N LYS A 178 23.46 2.40 0.52
CA LYS A 178 24.43 3.36 -0.05
C LYS A 178 24.42 3.39 -1.58
N ASP A 179 24.13 2.24 -2.20
CA ASP A 179 24.18 2.01 -3.64
C ASP A 179 23.36 0.76 -4.02
N ALA A 180 22.97 0.65 -5.28
CA ALA A 180 22.19 -0.48 -5.80
C ALA A 180 22.95 -1.83 -5.72
N ASN A 181 24.28 -1.80 -5.78
CA ASN A 181 25.09 -3.03 -5.70
C ASN A 181 25.01 -3.68 -4.32
N SER A 182 24.90 -2.90 -3.25
CA SER A 182 24.63 -3.42 -1.90
C SER A 182 23.31 -4.20 -1.86
N VAL A 183 22.23 -3.68 -2.47
CA VAL A 183 20.93 -4.36 -2.55
C VAL A 183 21.05 -5.67 -3.32
N ILE A 184 21.63 -5.62 -4.53
CA ILE A 184 21.84 -6.79 -5.41
C ILE A 184 22.66 -7.88 -4.73
N ASN A 185 23.77 -7.51 -4.09
CA ASN A 185 24.64 -8.47 -3.42
C ASN A 185 23.96 -9.11 -2.19
N THR A 186 23.08 -8.37 -1.52
CA THR A 186 22.30 -8.92 -0.42
C THR A 186 21.35 -10.02 -0.90
N HIS A 187 20.53 -9.74 -1.92
CA HIS A 187 19.64 -10.75 -2.51
C HIS A 187 20.40 -11.96 -3.05
N LYS A 188 21.52 -11.71 -3.75
CA LYS A 188 22.38 -12.76 -4.29
C LYS A 188 22.91 -13.70 -3.20
N GLU A 189 23.31 -13.17 -2.04
CA GLU A 189 23.78 -13.98 -0.91
C GLU A 189 22.62 -14.65 -0.15
N ALA A 190 21.50 -13.95 0.02
CA ALA A 190 20.35 -14.42 0.78
C ALA A 190 19.66 -15.62 0.13
N HIS A 191 19.36 -15.52 -1.16
CA HIS A 191 18.57 -16.54 -1.88
C HIS A 191 18.95 -16.70 -3.36
N GLY A 192 19.89 -15.90 -3.88
CA GLY A 192 20.45 -16.06 -5.23
C GLY A 192 19.59 -15.50 -6.37
N LEU A 193 18.38 -14.99 -6.09
CA LEU A 193 17.56 -14.32 -7.10
C LEU A 193 18.02 -12.87 -7.19
N ILE A 194 18.35 -12.41 -8.39
CA ILE A 194 18.79 -11.03 -8.63
C ILE A 194 17.60 -10.25 -9.22
N PRO A 195 17.33 -9.01 -8.77
CA PRO A 195 16.26 -8.20 -9.34
C PRO A 195 16.54 -7.86 -10.81
N ALA A 196 15.47 -7.76 -11.59
CA ALA A 196 15.51 -7.33 -12.99
C ALA A 196 15.86 -5.84 -13.11
N GLU A 197 15.35 -5.01 -12.20
CA GLU A 197 15.58 -3.57 -12.14
C GLU A 197 15.87 -3.14 -10.70
N VAL A 198 16.71 -2.11 -10.52
CA VAL A 198 16.94 -1.45 -9.22
C VAL A 198 16.98 0.05 -9.44
N HIS A 199 16.03 0.76 -8.85
CA HIS A 199 15.84 2.20 -9.04
C HIS A 199 16.15 2.96 -7.75
N PRO A 200 17.06 3.96 -7.76
CA PRO A 200 17.10 4.93 -6.68
C PRO A 200 15.83 5.79 -6.74
N VAL A 201 15.13 5.92 -5.62
CA VAL A 201 13.85 6.60 -5.56
C VAL A 201 13.79 7.68 -4.48
N LYS A 202 12.95 8.68 -4.71
CA LYS A 202 12.47 9.61 -3.68
C LYS A 202 11.04 9.24 -3.31
N GLN A 203 10.74 9.14 -2.02
CA GLN A 203 9.41 8.83 -1.51
C GLN A 203 8.64 10.10 -1.15
N GLY A 204 7.34 10.11 -1.44
CA GLY A 204 6.37 11.05 -0.89
C GLY A 204 5.06 10.36 -0.48
N GLN A 205 4.14 11.15 0.07
CA GLN A 205 2.81 10.75 0.54
C GLN A 205 1.86 11.95 0.47
#